data_AF-A0A945S8S8-F1
#
_entry.id   AF-A0A945S8S8-F1
#
_cell.length_a   1.000
_cell.length_b   1.000
_cell.length_c   1.000
_cell.angle_alpha   90.00
_cell.angle_beta   90.00
_cell.angle_gamma   90.00
#
_symmetry.space_group_name_H-M   'P 1'
#
loop_
_entity.id
_entity.type
_entity.pdbx_description
1 polymer ?
#
loop_
_entity_poly.entity_id
_entity_poly.type
_entity_poly.pdbx_seq_one_letter_code
_entity_poly.pdbx_strand_id
1 'polypeptide(L)'
;MESDCIPERPHPLNTGLMWVKDRGEKLTWDEAMAGVATCRAGGHSDWRVPTIKELYSLIDFRGGCDGRESSSRPYIDTRTFEFAYGDASHGERIIDCQDWSATEYLGTTMGRNATVFGVNFADGRIKGYPKMMRRREGLTVKKLHVRYVRGNPAYVKTASATTAMAPSRIAQPV
;
A
#
# COMPACT_ATOMS: atom_id res chain seq x y z
N MET A 1 3.34 -14.87 -25.83
CA MET A 1 4.21 -13.72 -26.16
C MET A 1 4.90 -13.34 -24.88
N GLU A 2 6.04 -13.98 -24.66
CA GLU A 2 6.95 -13.76 -23.54
C GLU A 2 7.65 -12.41 -23.72
N SER A 3 7.60 -11.56 -22.70
CA SER A 3 8.40 -10.33 -22.51
C SER A 3 7.99 -9.74 -21.14
N ASP A 4 8.84 -9.38 -20.18
CA ASP A 4 10.29 -9.33 -20.09
C ASP A 4 10.67 -9.52 -18.61
N CYS A 5 11.28 -10.65 -18.27
CA CYS A 5 12.04 -10.78 -17.02
C CYS A 5 13.44 -10.23 -17.29
N ILE A 6 13.69 -8.95 -16.95
CA ILE A 6 15.05 -8.41 -16.92
C ILE A 6 15.77 -8.94 -15.67
N PRO A 7 16.98 -9.50 -15.79
CA PRO A 7 17.74 -10.02 -14.65
C PRO A 7 18.30 -8.87 -13.79
N GLU A 8 18.27 -9.07 -12.47
CA GLU A 8 19.23 -8.51 -11.52
C GLU A 8 19.44 -6.99 -11.56
N ARG A 9 18.44 -6.22 -11.06
CA ARG A 9 18.77 -5.07 -10.22
C ARG A 9 17.88 -5.09 -8.97
N PRO A 10 18.44 -5.30 -7.77
CA PRO A 10 17.76 -4.83 -6.56
C PRO A 10 17.54 -3.32 -6.69
N HIS A 11 16.73 -2.75 -5.80
CA HIS A 11 16.62 -1.35 -5.38
C HIS A 11 15.16 -0.89 -5.44
N PRO A 12 14.52 -0.88 -4.25
CA PRO A 12 14.50 0.34 -3.46
C PRO A 12 15.04 0.13 -2.03
N LEU A 13 16.14 0.84 -1.72
CA LEU A 13 16.64 1.16 -0.37
C LEU A 13 16.93 0.00 0.62
N ASN A 14 17.87 -0.92 0.39
CA ASN A 14 18.34 -1.89 1.42
C ASN A 14 17.23 -2.57 2.27
N THR A 15 16.00 -2.64 1.76
CA THR A 15 14.83 -3.04 2.56
C THR A 15 14.66 -4.54 2.53
N GLY A 16 15.30 -5.26 1.61
CA GLY A 16 15.04 -6.67 1.35
C GLY A 16 13.60 -6.96 0.87
N LEU A 17 12.87 -5.92 0.44
CA LEU A 17 11.54 -6.05 -0.16
C LEU A 17 11.65 -6.12 -1.68
N MET A 18 10.83 -6.97 -2.28
CA MET A 18 10.62 -7.09 -3.72
C MET A 18 9.14 -6.85 -4.02
N TRP A 19 8.86 -6.16 -5.11
CA TRP A 19 7.54 -5.62 -5.42
C TRP A 19 7.10 -6.01 -6.82
N VAL A 20 5.80 -6.16 -7.02
CA VAL A 20 5.24 -6.25 -8.38
C VAL A 20 5.39 -4.90 -9.10
N LYS A 21 5.82 -4.97 -10.37
CA LYS A 21 6.01 -3.79 -11.23
C LYS A 21 4.68 -3.18 -11.69
N ASP A 22 3.79 -4.03 -12.19
CA ASP A 22 2.40 -3.68 -12.50
C ASP A 22 1.50 -4.07 -11.32
N ARG A 23 0.54 -3.20 -11.00
CA ARG A 23 -0.45 -3.36 -9.93
C ARG A 23 -1.79 -3.89 -10.46
N GLY A 24 -1.96 -3.99 -11.78
CA GLY A 24 -3.18 -4.45 -12.43
C GLY A 24 -4.39 -3.57 -12.16
N GLU A 25 -5.57 -4.16 -12.34
CA GLU A 25 -6.86 -3.49 -12.16
C GLU A 25 -7.19 -3.19 -10.69
N LYS A 26 -8.19 -2.33 -10.46
CA LYS A 26 -8.67 -2.00 -9.12
C LYS A 26 -9.50 -3.16 -8.57
N LEU A 27 -9.17 -3.57 -7.35
CA LEU A 27 -9.82 -4.65 -6.61
C LEU A 27 -10.51 -4.10 -5.36
N THR A 28 -11.56 -4.77 -4.91
CA THR A 28 -12.04 -4.60 -3.54
C THR A 28 -10.94 -5.04 -2.56
N TRP A 29 -11.01 -4.59 -1.31
CA TRP A 29 -10.01 -4.96 -0.32
C TRP A 29 -9.99 -6.48 -0.09
N ASP A 30 -11.15 -7.13 -0.03
CA ASP A 30 -11.24 -8.59 0.16
C ASP A 30 -10.67 -9.36 -1.06
N GLU A 31 -10.95 -8.91 -2.28
CA GLU A 31 -10.35 -9.47 -3.49
C GLU A 31 -8.83 -9.31 -3.51
N ALA A 32 -8.30 -8.16 -3.09
CA ALA A 32 -6.87 -7.92 -2.98
C ALA A 32 -6.21 -8.83 -1.93
N MET A 33 -6.88 -9.07 -0.79
CA MET A 33 -6.39 -10.00 0.23
C MET A 33 -6.40 -11.45 -0.26
N ALA A 34 -7.41 -11.84 -1.03
CA ALA A 34 -7.51 -13.19 -1.60
C ALA A 34 -6.55 -13.42 -2.78
N GLY A 35 -6.29 -12.39 -3.58
CA GLY A 35 -5.51 -12.49 -4.83
C GLY A 35 -4.03 -12.85 -4.64
N VAL A 36 -3.48 -12.73 -3.43
CA VAL A 36 -2.10 -13.15 -3.14
C VAL A 36 -1.89 -14.66 -3.37
N ALA A 37 -2.93 -15.49 -3.14
CA ALA A 37 -2.84 -16.94 -3.27
C ALA A 37 -2.57 -17.38 -4.72
N THR A 38 -3.06 -16.60 -5.69
CA THR A 38 -2.93 -16.88 -7.13
C THR A 38 -1.87 -16.02 -7.82
N CYS A 39 -1.31 -15.02 -7.14
CA CYS A 39 -0.24 -14.20 -7.70
C CYS A 39 1.02 -15.03 -7.97
N ARG A 40 1.48 -15.04 -9.23
CA ARG A 40 2.70 -15.73 -9.68
C ARG A 40 3.68 -14.79 -10.40
N ALA A 41 3.59 -13.49 -10.14
CA ALA A 41 4.45 -12.49 -10.75
C ALA A 41 5.94 -12.86 -10.53
N GLY A 42 6.74 -12.78 -11.60
CA GLY A 42 8.16 -13.14 -11.56
C GLY A 42 8.45 -14.60 -11.17
N GLY A 43 7.48 -15.51 -11.27
CA GLY A 43 7.65 -16.92 -10.89
C GLY A 43 7.60 -17.19 -9.37
N HIS A 44 7.27 -16.20 -8.56
CA HIS A 44 7.20 -16.32 -7.10
C HIS A 44 5.78 -16.57 -6.59
N SER A 45 5.64 -17.26 -5.45
CA SER A 45 4.35 -17.59 -4.83
C SER A 45 4.19 -17.12 -3.38
N ASP A 46 5.21 -16.44 -2.84
CA ASP A 46 5.28 -15.90 -1.47
C ASP A 46 4.91 -14.40 -1.41
N TRP A 47 4.06 -13.97 -2.33
CA TRP A 47 3.52 -12.61 -2.36
C TRP A 47 2.55 -12.37 -1.22
N ARG A 48 2.47 -11.11 -0.76
CA ARG A 48 1.50 -10.65 0.23
C ARG A 48 1.03 -9.23 -0.07
N VAL A 49 -0.11 -8.85 0.50
CA VAL A 49 -0.57 -7.46 0.52
C VAL A 49 0.39 -6.64 1.38
N PRO A 50 0.87 -5.48 0.91
CA PRO A 50 1.81 -4.67 1.67
C PRO A 50 1.14 -4.02 2.87
N THR A 51 1.86 -3.85 3.96
CA THR A 51 1.45 -2.98 5.07
C THR A 51 1.59 -1.52 4.67
N ILE A 52 0.97 -0.63 5.45
CA ILE A 52 1.08 0.81 5.19
C ILE A 52 2.53 1.32 5.29
N LYS A 53 3.35 0.74 6.17
CA LYS A 53 4.77 1.10 6.32
C LYS A 53 5.57 0.74 5.08
N GLU A 54 5.25 -0.40 4.46
CA GLU A 54 5.93 -0.85 3.25
C GLU A 54 5.55 0.02 2.06
N LEU A 55 4.26 0.34 1.88
CA LEU A 55 3.86 1.29 0.84
C LEU A 55 4.47 2.66 1.04
N TYR A 56 4.55 3.14 2.28
CA TYR A 56 5.21 4.40 2.61
C TYR A 56 6.68 4.40 2.18
N SER A 57 7.37 3.26 2.27
CA SER A 57 8.77 3.14 1.83
C SER A 57 8.99 3.39 0.33
N LEU A 58 7.92 3.32 -0.48
CA LEU A 58 7.98 3.59 -1.92
C LEU A 58 7.79 5.07 -2.27
N ILE A 59 7.49 5.94 -1.29
CA ILE A 59 7.24 7.36 -1.56
C ILE A 59 8.52 8.03 -2.07
N ASP A 60 8.45 8.52 -3.30
CA ASP A 60 9.41 9.46 -3.86
C ASP A 60 8.99 10.89 -3.51
N PHE A 61 9.66 11.47 -2.51
CA PHE A 61 9.36 12.82 -2.02
C PHE A 61 9.63 13.95 -3.01
N ARG A 62 10.18 13.63 -4.17
CA ARG A 62 10.36 14.62 -5.23
C ARG A 62 9.07 14.82 -6.06
N GLY A 63 8.00 14.04 -5.79
CA GLY A 63 6.69 14.18 -6.44
C GLY A 63 6.00 15.52 -6.18
N GLY A 64 4.98 15.82 -6.99
CA GLY A 64 4.20 17.05 -6.93
C GLY A 64 2.84 16.88 -7.61
N CYS A 65 1.77 17.32 -6.97
CA CYS A 65 0.40 17.17 -7.48
C CYS A 65 -0.34 18.52 -7.47
N ASP A 66 -0.62 19.05 -8.66
CA ASP A 66 -1.34 20.32 -8.85
C ASP A 66 -2.78 20.15 -9.37
N GLY A 67 -3.24 18.90 -9.49
CA GLY A 67 -4.57 18.55 -9.95
C GLY A 67 -4.66 18.26 -11.45
N ARG A 68 -3.57 18.40 -12.22
CA ARG A 68 -3.50 18.01 -13.64
C ARG A 68 -2.38 17.01 -13.88
N GLU A 69 -2.65 15.99 -14.68
CA GLU A 69 -1.64 14.95 -14.99
C GLU A 69 -0.41 15.53 -15.70
N SER A 70 -0.61 16.40 -16.69
CA SER A 70 0.47 16.95 -17.52
C SER A 70 1.51 17.80 -16.76
N SER A 71 1.15 18.30 -15.58
CA SER A 71 2.01 19.12 -14.73
C SER A 71 2.26 18.50 -13.35
N SER A 72 1.79 17.27 -13.13
CA SER A 72 2.04 16.50 -11.91
C SER A 72 3.16 15.47 -12.12
N ARG A 73 3.87 15.17 -11.03
CA ARG A 73 4.82 14.06 -10.96
C ARG A 73 4.41 13.12 -9.83
N PRO A 74 4.24 11.82 -10.09
CA PRO A 74 3.81 10.91 -9.05
C PRO A 74 4.90 10.74 -7.99
N TYR A 75 4.48 10.44 -6.78
CA TYR A 75 5.32 10.19 -5.61
C TYR A 75 5.84 8.75 -5.60
N ILE A 76 6.19 8.19 -6.77
CA ILE A 76 6.77 6.86 -6.93
C ILE A 76 7.75 6.87 -8.11
N ASP A 77 8.82 6.06 -8.05
CA ASP A 77 9.79 5.97 -9.13
C ASP A 77 9.21 5.23 -10.35
N THR A 78 8.79 5.98 -11.36
CA THR A 78 8.17 5.46 -12.59
C THR A 78 9.15 4.74 -13.52
N ARG A 79 10.46 4.77 -13.23
CA ARG A 79 11.45 3.95 -13.93
C ARG A 79 11.39 2.49 -13.46
N THR A 80 10.93 2.27 -12.25
CA THR A 80 10.83 0.95 -11.60
C THR A 80 9.40 0.44 -11.61
N PHE A 81 8.42 1.31 -11.36
CA PHE A 81 7.03 0.95 -11.17
C PHE A 81 6.14 1.52 -12.26
N GLU A 82 5.21 0.71 -12.75
CA GLU A 82 4.14 1.21 -13.60
C GLU A 82 3.15 2.02 -12.75
N PHE A 83 2.79 3.18 -13.27
CA PHE A 83 1.90 4.13 -12.62
C PHE A 83 1.09 4.88 -13.67
N ALA A 84 -0.23 4.90 -13.46
CA ALA A 84 -1.15 5.80 -14.15
C ALA A 84 -1.94 6.61 -13.11
N TYR A 85 -2.28 7.85 -13.46
CA TYR A 85 -3.25 8.65 -12.74
C TYR A 85 -4.67 8.10 -12.97
N GLY A 86 -5.65 8.59 -12.21
CA GLY A 86 -7.06 8.27 -12.47
C GLY A 86 -7.52 8.76 -13.84
N ASP A 87 -8.35 7.97 -14.51
CA ASP A 87 -8.77 8.19 -15.89
C ASP A 87 -10.02 9.08 -15.99
N ALA A 88 -9.84 10.30 -16.51
CA ALA A 88 -10.92 11.26 -16.70
C ALA A 88 -12.00 10.79 -17.68
N SER A 89 -11.68 9.90 -18.64
CA SER A 89 -12.67 9.32 -19.56
C SER A 89 -13.66 8.40 -18.85
N HIS A 90 -13.27 7.87 -17.68
CA HIS A 90 -14.10 7.08 -16.78
C HIS A 90 -14.66 7.93 -15.60
N GLY A 91 -14.56 9.25 -15.69
CA GLY A 91 -15.05 10.17 -14.66
C GLY A 91 -14.19 10.21 -13.38
N GLU A 92 -12.96 9.71 -13.45
CA GLU A 92 -12.03 9.71 -12.33
C GLU A 92 -11.24 11.03 -12.26
N ARG A 93 -10.91 11.46 -11.05
CA ARG A 93 -9.90 12.53 -10.86
C ARG A 93 -8.52 11.90 -10.96
N ILE A 94 -7.50 12.70 -11.25
CA ILE A 94 -6.12 12.19 -11.32
C ILE A 94 -5.68 11.46 -10.04
N ILE A 95 -6.24 11.83 -8.89
CA ILE A 95 -5.93 11.23 -7.59
C ILE A 95 -6.70 9.93 -7.31
N ASP A 96 -7.62 9.50 -8.17
CA ASP A 96 -8.46 8.31 -7.97
C ASP A 96 -7.74 6.99 -8.33
N CYS A 97 -6.46 6.90 -8.00
CA CYS A 97 -5.56 5.76 -8.29
C CYS A 97 -4.82 5.30 -7.01
N GLN A 98 -5.56 5.12 -5.92
CA GLN A 98 -5.00 4.79 -4.62
C GLN A 98 -4.64 3.30 -4.50
N ASP A 99 -3.74 2.97 -3.57
CA ASP A 99 -3.28 1.60 -3.31
C ASP A 99 -3.77 1.14 -1.92
N TRP A 100 -4.39 -0.04 -1.87
CA TRP A 100 -4.73 -0.73 -0.62
C TRP A 100 -3.49 -1.17 0.14
N SER A 101 -3.57 -1.14 1.48
CA SER A 101 -2.65 -1.87 2.35
C SER A 101 -3.38 -2.98 3.12
N ALA A 102 -2.61 -3.85 3.77
CA ALA A 102 -3.10 -4.82 4.75
C ALA A 102 -3.36 -4.19 6.13
N THR A 103 -3.05 -2.91 6.32
CA THR A 103 -3.17 -2.23 7.63
C THR A 103 -4.55 -1.61 7.77
N GLU A 104 -5.43 -2.27 8.51
CA GLU A 104 -6.76 -1.76 8.83
C GLU A 104 -6.69 -0.53 9.76
N TYR A 105 -7.65 0.39 9.58
CA TYR A 105 -7.90 1.47 10.51
C TYR A 105 -8.81 0.95 11.61
N LEU A 106 -8.40 1.10 12.87
CA LEU A 106 -9.15 0.54 14.02
C LEU A 106 -10.50 1.22 14.27
N GLY A 107 -10.72 2.41 13.69
CA GLY A 107 -12.00 3.11 13.74
C GLY A 107 -12.86 2.88 12.50
N THR A 108 -13.99 3.58 12.44
CA THR A 108 -14.83 3.64 11.24
C THR A 108 -14.84 5.04 10.65
N THR A 109 -15.06 5.15 9.34
CA THR A 109 -15.13 6.45 8.65
C THR A 109 -16.37 6.53 7.76
N MET A 110 -16.71 7.75 7.30
CA MET A 110 -17.69 8.00 6.24
C MET A 110 -18.98 7.14 6.34
N GLY A 111 -19.76 7.32 7.41
CA GLY A 111 -20.99 6.54 7.63
C GLY A 111 -20.77 5.19 8.31
N ARG A 112 -19.84 5.13 9.27
CA ARG A 112 -19.50 3.93 10.08
C ARG A 112 -18.93 2.75 9.27
N ASN A 113 -18.28 3.04 8.15
CA ASN A 113 -17.66 2.02 7.32
C ASN A 113 -16.30 1.58 7.85
N ALA A 114 -16.06 0.26 7.83
CA ALA A 114 -14.74 -0.32 8.02
C ALA A 114 -13.75 0.33 7.05
N THR A 115 -12.58 0.70 7.55
CA THR A 115 -11.62 1.56 6.85
C THR A 115 -10.25 0.92 6.87
N VAL A 116 -9.48 1.13 5.81
CA VAL A 116 -8.12 0.60 5.66
C VAL A 116 -7.21 1.76 5.31
N PHE A 117 -6.01 1.79 5.88
CA PHE A 117 -5.00 2.74 5.42
C PHE A 117 -4.52 2.38 4.01
N GLY A 118 -4.27 3.39 3.20
CA GLY A 118 -3.62 3.20 1.90
C GLY A 118 -2.77 4.41 1.54
N VAL A 119 -1.95 4.25 0.50
CA VAL A 119 -1.15 5.34 -0.07
C VAL A 119 -1.76 5.77 -1.39
N ASN A 120 -1.74 7.07 -1.65
CA ASN A 120 -2.02 7.58 -2.98
C ASN A 120 -0.75 8.19 -3.57
N PHE A 121 -0.11 7.46 -4.48
CA PHE A 121 1.12 7.94 -5.12
C PHE A 121 0.88 9.08 -6.11
N ALA A 122 -0.37 9.39 -6.48
CA ALA A 122 -0.63 10.63 -7.24
C ALA A 122 -0.36 11.88 -6.40
N ASP A 123 -0.69 11.86 -5.10
CA ASP A 123 -0.65 13.05 -4.24
C ASP A 123 0.23 12.91 -2.98
N GLY A 124 0.90 11.77 -2.82
CA GLY A 124 1.90 11.51 -1.78
C GLY A 124 1.34 11.24 -0.39
N ARG A 125 0.03 10.99 -0.25
CA ARG A 125 -0.64 10.94 1.07
C ARG A 125 -1.00 9.52 1.50
N ILE A 126 -0.81 9.27 2.79
CA ILE A 126 -1.48 8.17 3.51
C ILE A 126 -2.87 8.65 3.94
N LYS A 127 -3.91 7.85 3.67
CA LYS A 127 -5.29 8.16 4.09
C LYS A 127 -6.01 6.90 4.55
N GLY A 128 -7.08 7.09 5.33
CA GLY A 128 -8.07 6.05 5.58
C GLY A 128 -9.06 5.99 4.42
N TYR A 129 -9.19 4.82 3.81
CA TYR A 129 -10.15 4.54 2.75
C TYR A 129 -11.22 3.57 3.25
N PRO A 130 -12.51 3.98 3.26
CA PRO A 130 -13.57 3.05 3.63
C PRO A 130 -13.69 1.95 2.57
N LYS A 131 -13.98 0.71 3.00
CA LYS A 131 -14.22 -0.44 2.11
C LYS A 131 -15.50 -0.25 1.27
N MET A 132 -16.38 0.65 1.69
CA MET A 132 -17.59 1.04 0.96
C MET A 132 -17.54 2.52 0.58
N MET A 133 -18.15 2.85 -0.55
CA MET A 133 -18.29 4.23 -1.02
C MET A 133 -19.76 4.54 -1.30
N ARG A 134 -20.21 5.71 -0.83
CA ARG A 134 -21.52 6.25 -1.19
C ARG A 134 -21.43 6.83 -2.60
N ARG A 135 -22.25 6.32 -3.51
CA ARG A 135 -22.52 6.88 -4.84
C ARG A 135 -23.95 7.39 -4.89
N ARG A 136 -24.32 8.06 -5.97
CA ARG A 136 -25.67 8.60 -6.17
C ARG A 136 -26.71 7.46 -6.17
N GLU A 137 -26.32 6.29 -6.67
CA GLU A 137 -27.12 5.09 -6.82
C GLU A 137 -27.18 4.23 -5.55
N GLY A 138 -26.44 4.62 -4.50
CA GLY A 138 -26.40 3.89 -3.22
C GLY A 138 -24.99 3.55 -2.74
N LEU A 139 -24.91 2.61 -1.81
CA LEU A 139 -23.63 2.13 -1.28
C LEU A 139 -23.04 1.08 -2.22
N THR A 140 -21.77 1.24 -2.57
CA THR A 140 -21.04 0.30 -3.45
C THR A 140 -19.72 -0.08 -2.80
N VAL A 141 -19.20 -1.27 -3.11
CA VAL A 141 -17.90 -1.71 -2.61
C VAL A 141 -16.80 -0.91 -3.31
N LYS A 142 -15.90 -0.32 -2.52
CA LYS A 142 -14.83 0.51 -3.05
C LYS A 142 -13.73 -0.37 -3.63
N LYS A 143 -13.27 -0.03 -4.84
CA LYS A 143 -12.14 -0.69 -5.51
C LYS A 143 -10.95 0.25 -5.62
N LEU A 144 -9.76 -0.21 -5.23
CA LEU A 144 -8.47 0.49 -5.33
C LEU A 144 -7.42 -0.47 -5.91
N HIS A 145 -6.25 0.03 -6.32
CA HIS A 145 -5.16 -0.85 -6.77
C HIS A 145 -4.52 -1.59 -5.58
N VAL A 146 -3.73 -2.62 -5.88
CA VAL A 146 -2.85 -3.28 -4.90
C VAL A 146 -1.51 -3.60 -5.53
N ARG A 147 -0.42 -3.27 -4.83
CA ARG A 147 0.94 -3.60 -5.26
C ARG A 147 1.53 -4.64 -4.31
N TYR A 148 1.42 -5.92 -4.67
CA TYR A 148 1.95 -6.99 -3.83
C TYR A 148 3.45 -6.87 -3.59
N VAL A 149 3.86 -7.31 -2.42
CA VAL A 149 5.24 -7.28 -1.93
C VAL A 149 5.64 -8.66 -1.44
N ARG A 150 6.93 -8.97 -1.48
CA ARG A 150 7.55 -10.16 -0.88
C ARG A 150 8.90 -9.79 -0.27
N GLY A 151 9.51 -10.73 0.45
CA GLY A 151 10.77 -10.51 1.14
C GLY A 151 10.62 -9.73 2.46
N ASN A 152 11.75 -9.62 3.17
CA ASN A 152 11.93 -9.05 4.51
C ASN A 152 10.67 -9.03 5.41
N PRO A 153 10.26 -10.18 5.97
CA PRO A 153 9.14 -10.22 6.92
C PRO A 153 9.40 -9.45 8.22
N ALA A 154 10.66 -9.06 8.51
CA ALA A 154 11.01 -8.27 9.68
C ALA A 154 10.81 -6.76 9.47
N TYR A 155 10.62 -6.28 8.23
CA TYR A 155 10.45 -4.85 7.92
C TYR A 155 9.31 -4.20 8.74
N VAL A 156 8.29 -5.00 9.06
CA VAL A 156 7.08 -4.57 9.77
C VAL A 156 7.08 -4.93 11.26
N LYS A 157 8.06 -5.71 11.73
CA LYS A 157 8.21 -6.02 13.16
C LYS A 157 8.74 -4.77 13.86
N THR A 158 7.86 -4.07 14.57
CA THR A 158 8.31 -3.22 15.68
C THR A 158 9.02 -4.11 16.68
N ALA A 159 10.18 -3.70 17.19
CA ALA A 159 10.79 -4.33 18.36
C ALA A 159 9.70 -4.47 19.43
N SER A 160 9.41 -5.70 19.85
CA SER A 160 8.46 -5.92 20.93
C SER A 160 8.95 -5.13 22.14
N ALA A 161 8.14 -4.18 22.62
CA ALA A 161 8.36 -3.59 23.92
C ALA A 161 8.06 -4.67 24.97
N THR A 162 9.05 -5.53 25.21
CA THR A 162 9.10 -6.39 26.40
C THR A 162 10.28 -5.91 27.24
N THR A 163 10.16 -4.70 27.78
CA THR A 163 10.84 -4.39 29.03
C THR A 163 9.90 -4.88 30.13
N ALA A 164 10.07 -6.14 30.54
CA ALA A 164 9.60 -6.55 31.85
C ALA A 164 10.38 -5.71 32.87
N MET A 165 9.73 -4.73 33.50
CA MET A 165 10.24 -4.15 34.72
C MET A 165 10.37 -5.28 35.75
N ALA A 166 11.61 -5.63 36.08
CA ALA A 166 11.87 -6.46 37.25
C ALA A 166 11.36 -5.70 38.49
N PRO A 167 10.63 -6.36 39.42
CA PRO A 167 10.18 -5.69 40.63
C PRO A 167 11.40 -5.32 41.48
N SER A 168 11.53 -4.03 41.77
CA SER A 168 12.50 -3.49 42.72
C SER A 168 12.28 -4.15 44.08
N ARG A 169 13.24 -4.97 44.54
CA ARG A 169 13.30 -5.40 45.94
C ARG A 169 13.76 -4.22 46.78
N ILE A 170 12.83 -3.57 47.46
CA ILE A 170 13.15 -2.69 48.58
C ILE A 170 13.63 -3.59 49.73
N ALA A 171 14.93 -3.54 50.03
CA ALA A 171 15.45 -4.04 51.29
C ALA A 171 14.96 -3.10 52.41
N GLN A 172 14.29 -3.64 53.42
CA GLN A 172 14.03 -2.91 54.65
C GLN A 172 15.29 -2.91 55.52
N PRO A 173 15.70 -1.77 56.10
CA PRO A 173 16.81 -1.76 57.04
C PRO A 173 16.38 -2.34 58.39
N VAL A 174 17.34 -3.03 59.01
CA VAL A 174 17.33 -3.54 60.40
C VAL A 174 17.34 -2.43 61.43
#